data_AF-A0A453SBR4-F1
#
_entry.id   AF-A0A453SBR4-F1
#
_cell.length_a   1.000
_cell.length_b   1.000
_cell.length_c   1.000
_cell.angle_alpha   90.00
_cell.angle_beta   90.00
_cell.angle_gamma   90.00
#
_symmetry.space_group_name_H-M   'P 1'
#
loop_
_entity.id
_entity.type
_entity.pdbx_description
1 polymer ?
#
loop_
_entity_poly.entity_id
_entity_poly.type
_entity_poly.pdbx_seq_one_letter_code
_entity_poly.pdbx_strand_id
1 'polypeptide(L)' 'MKNCVALMVRIGLSCSMTSPKDRPGMGQVSAEILRIKHLASCMDFR' A
#
# COMPACT_ATOMS: atom_id res chain seq x y z
N MET A 1 -3.75 -13.93 1.73
CA MET A 1 -4.55 -12.99 0.89
C MET A 1 -5.34 -11.91 1.65
N LYS A 2 -6.17 -12.20 2.67
CA LYS A 2 -7.04 -11.19 3.32
C LYS A 2 -6.29 -9.93 3.85
N ASN A 3 -5.07 -10.08 4.36
CA ASN A 3 -4.28 -8.95 4.89
C ASN A 3 -3.74 -8.00 3.81
N CYS A 4 -3.49 -8.47 2.58
CA CYS A 4 -2.93 -7.64 1.51
C CYS A 4 -3.95 -6.62 1.00
N VAL A 5 -5.23 -7.02 0.92
CA VAL A 5 -6.32 -6.12 0.48
C VAL A 5 -6.48 -4.96 1.45
N ALA A 6 -6.45 -5.20 2.76
CA ALA A 6 -6.53 -4.13 3.76
C ALA A 6 -5.39 -3.11 3.63
N LEU A 7 -4.16 -3.57 3.39
CA LEU A 7 -3.00 -2.70 3.19
C LEU A 7 -3.12 -1.88 1.88
N MET A 8 -3.57 -2.52 0.79
CA MET A 8 -3.82 -1.83 -0.48
C MET A 8 -4.91 -0.77 -0.36
N VAL A 9 -6.01 -1.07 0.36
CA VAL A 9 -7.08 -0.10 0.65
C VAL A 9 -6.54 1.08 1.46
N ARG A 10 -5.68 0.86 2.45
CA ARG A 10 -5.06 1.94 3.21
C ARG A 10 -4.23 2.87 2.33
N ILE A 11 -3.44 2.35 1.39
CA ILE A 11 -2.71 3.19 0.42
C ILE A 11 -3.70 3.98 -0.44
N GLY A 12 -4.73 3.31 -0.98
CA GLY A 12 -5.75 3.95 -1.81
C GLY A 12 -6.41 5.13 -1.09
N LEU A 13 -6.77 4.95 0.19
CA LEU A 13 -7.33 6.01 1.02
C LEU A 13 -6.37 7.19 1.18
N SER A 14 -5.09 6.95 1.45
CA SER A 14 -4.07 8.01 1.52
C SER A 14 -3.94 8.78 0.19
N CYS A 15 -4.04 8.10 -0.94
CA CYS A 15 -4.04 8.74 -2.27
C CYS A 15 -5.30 9.58 -2.54
N SER A 16 -6.43 9.25 -1.88
CA SER A 16 -7.72 9.90 -2.04
C SER A 16 -8.01 10.98 -0.99
N MET A 17 -7.02 11.40 -0.18
CA MET A 17 -7.17 12.52 0.75
C MET A 17 -7.66 13.77 0.01
N THR A 18 -8.64 14.47 0.60
CA THR A 18 -9.34 15.59 -0.06
C THR A 18 -8.37 16.69 -0.46
N SER A 19 -7.45 17.02 0.43
CA SER A 19 -6.44 18.06 0.25
C SER A 19 -5.20 17.49 -0.45
N PRO A 20 -4.75 18.05 -1.60
CA PRO A 20 -3.64 17.50 -2.38
C PRO A 20 -2.31 17.40 -1.62
N LYS A 21 -2.05 18.34 -0.71
CA LYS A 21 -0.82 18.37 0.10
C LYS A 21 -0.71 17.23 1.10
N ASP A 22 -1.83 16.58 1.44
CA ASP A 22 -1.88 15.46 2.38
C ASP A 22 -1.74 14.10 1.68
N ARG A 23 -1.69 14.10 0.34
CA ARG A 23 -1.49 12.88 -0.45
C ARG A 23 0.00 12.53 -0.49
N PRO A 24 0.35 11.24 -0.42
CA PRO A 24 1.73 10.81 -0.59
C PRO A 24 2.21 11.07 -2.02
N GLY A 25 3.50 11.37 -2.17
CA GLY A 25 4.14 11.41 -3.48
C GLY A 25 4.21 10.01 -4.10
N MET A 26 4.26 9.93 -5.43
CA MET A 26 4.26 8.64 -6.15
C MET A 26 5.43 7.72 -5.78
N GLY A 27 6.59 8.27 -5.40
CA GLY A 27 7.72 7.49 -4.90
C GLY A 27 7.42 6.78 -3.56
N GLN A 28 6.62 7.40 -2.69
CA GLN A 28 6.20 6.79 -1.42
C GLN A 28 5.14 5.70 -1.68
N VAL A 29 4.20 5.98 -2.61
CA VAL A 29 3.16 5.02 -3.03
C VAL A 29 3.79 3.76 -3.62
N SER A 30 4.72 3.91 -4.57
CA SER A 30 5.38 2.76 -5.20
C SER A 30 6.22 1.95 -4.20
N ALA A 31 6.92 2.63 -3.28
CA ALA A 31 7.68 1.97 -2.22
C ALA A 31 6.78 1.14 -1.28
N GLU A 32 5.60 1.64 -0.90
CA GLU A 32 4.66 0.90 -0.05
C GLU A 32 4.02 -0.28 -0.79
N ILE A 33 3.64 -0.11 -2.07
CA ILE A 33 3.12 -1.22 -2.90
C ILE A 33 4.15 -2.35 -2.99
N LEU A 34 5.42 -2.01 -3.24
CA LEU A 34 6.50 -3.01 -3.27
C LEU A 34 6.67 -3.70 -1.92
N ARG A 35 6.53 -2.98 -0.81
CA ARG A 35 6.52 -3.54 0.55
C ARG A 35 5.44 -4.59 0.72
N ILE A 36 4.20 -4.25 0.36
CA ILE A 36 3.04 -5.14 0.47
C ILE A 36 3.27 -6.40 -0.37
N LYS A 37 3.80 -6.24 -1.60
CA LYS A 37 4.16 -7.37 -2.45
C LYS A 37 5.16 -8.30 -1.77
N HIS A 38 6.26 -7.76 -1.21
CA HIS A 38 7.26 -8.58 -0.52
C HIS A 38 6.67 -9.30 0.70
N LEU A 39 5.88 -8.59 1.51
CA LEU A 39 5.19 -9.19 2.65
C LEU A 39 4.27 -10.33 2.21
N ALA A 40 3.52 -10.15 1.11
CA ALA A 40 2.66 -11.18 0.57
C ALA A 40 3.45 -12.40 0.05
N SER A 41 4.55 -12.18 -0.66
CA SER A 41 5.41 -13.26 -1.18
C SER A 41 6.18 -14.00 -0.07
N CYS A 42 6.54 -13.34 1.03
CA CYS A 42 7.11 -14.02 2.21
C CYS A 42 6.08 -14.86 2.97
N MET A 43 4.78 -14.63 2.75
CA MET A 43 3.72 -15.45 3.34
C MET A 43 3.44 -16.74 2.56
N ASP A 44 4.07 -16.97 1.39
CA ASP A 44 3.93 -18.19 0.59
C ASP A 44 4.82 -19.37 1.07
N PHE A 45 5.40 -19.30 2.28
CA PHE A 45 6.15 -20.39 2.92
C PHE A 45 5.41 -21.07 4.10
N ARG A 46 4.08 -20.99 4.18
CA ARG A 46 3.31 -21.69 5.21
C ARG A 46 2.03 -22.32 4.67
#